data_AF-R7SKK3-F1
#
_entry.id   AF-R7SKK3-F1
#
_cell.length_a   1.000
_cell.length_b   1.000
_cell.length_c   1.000
_cell.angle_alpha   90.00
_cell.angle_beta   90.00
_cell.angle_gamma   90.00
#
_symmetry.space_group_name_H-M   'P 1'
#
loop_
_entity.id
_entity.type
_entity.pdbx_description
1 polymer ?
#
loop_
_entity_poly.entity_id
_entity_poly.type
_entity_poly.pdbx_seq_one_letter_code
_entity_poly.pdbx_strand_id
1 'polypeptide(L)' 'ILCTLPPTCNPPNRPTALAGTHELESHYAMYHAHVCEQKGCGCVFPDAWLLELHQTECHDPLAAVRQERGEKIV' A
#
# COMPACT_ATOMS: atom_id res chain seq x y z
N ILE A 1 2.69 18.90 11.94
CA ILE A 1 2.97 17.46 11.71
C ILE A 1 3.70 17.33 10.38
N LEU A 2 4.65 16.41 10.22
CA LEU A 2 5.38 16.23 8.96
C LEU A 2 5.16 14.81 8.46
N CYS A 3 4.64 14.66 7.24
CA CYS A 3 4.58 13.37 6.56
C CYS A 3 5.91 13.15 5.82
N THR A 4 6.54 12.00 6.05
CA THR A 4 7.77 11.56 5.37
C THR A 4 7.60 10.21 4.68
N LEU A 5 6.36 9.76 4.48
CA LEU A 5 6.08 8.43 3.97
C LEU A 5 6.26 8.36 2.45
N PRO A 6 6.87 7.29 1.93
CA PRO A 6 6.83 7.03 0.50
C PRO A 6 5.39 6.77 0.03
N PRO A 7 5.09 6.99 -1.26
CA PRO A 7 6.01 7.41 -2.32
C PRO A 7 6.06 8.93 -2.53
N THR A 8 5.09 9.67 -1.99
CA THR A 8 4.88 11.10 -2.28
C THR A 8 5.59 12.04 -1.31
N CYS A 9 5.89 11.61 -0.08
CA CYS A 9 6.49 12.46 0.96
C CYS A 9 7.92 12.05 1.34
N ASN A 10 8.56 11.20 0.54
CA ASN A 10 9.92 10.70 0.76
C ASN A 10 10.84 11.06 -0.43
N PRO A 11 12.16 11.29 -0.22
CA PRO A 11 13.08 11.61 -1.31
C PRO A 11 12.96 10.63 -2.51
N PRO A 12 12.91 11.13 -3.76
CA PRO A 12 13.23 12.50 -4.19
C PRO A 12 12.13 13.55 -3.96
N ASN A 13 10.94 13.14 -3.52
CA ASN A 13 9.84 14.07 -3.23
C ASN A 13 10.03 14.75 -1.87
N ARG A 14 9.53 15.98 -1.72
CA ARG A 14 9.67 16.73 -0.48
C ARG A 14 8.64 16.22 0.56
N PRO A 15 9.04 16.09 1.84
CA PRO A 15 8.11 15.87 2.94
C PRO A 15 7.01 16.94 2.98
N THR A 16 5.77 16.51 3.25
CA THR A 16 4.62 17.42 3.32
C THR A 16 4.40 17.86 4.77
N ALA A 17 4.48 19.16 5.02
CA ALA A 17 4.11 19.74 6.31
C ALA A 17 2.60 19.92 6.39
N LEU A 18 2.01 19.38 7.45
CA LEU A 18 0.57 19.36 7.71
C LEU A 18 0.30 20.14 9.00
N ALA A 19 -0.77 20.94 9.01
CA ALA A 19 -1.14 21.84 10.10
C ALA A 19 -1.62 21.10 11.35
N GLY A 20 -2.20 19.90 11.20
CA GLY A 20 -2.74 19.14 12.33
C GLY A 20 -3.04 17.68 12.00
N THR A 21 -3.64 16.97 12.96
CA THR A 21 -3.98 15.54 12.85
C THR A 21 -5.07 15.28 11.80
N HIS A 22 -6.08 16.14 11.72
CA HIS A 22 -7.15 16.02 10.73
C HIS A 22 -6.64 16.12 9.28
N GLU A 23 -5.70 17.02 9.01
CA GLU A 23 -5.03 17.10 7.71
C GLU A 23 -4.16 15.87 7.45
N LEU A 24 -3.50 15.33 8.47
CA LEU A 24 -2.73 14.09 8.34
C LEU A 24 -3.62 12.91 7.94
N GLU A 25 -4.78 12.73 8.59
CA GLU A 25 -5.70 11.64 8.26
C GLU A 25 -6.22 11.77 6.83
N SER A 26 -6.63 12.97 6.43
CA SER A 26 -7.11 13.24 5.05
C SER A 26 -6.00 13.02 4.01
N HIS A 27 -4.79 13.49 4.30
CA HIS A 27 -3.62 13.28 3.45
C HIS A 27 -3.26 11.79 3.35
N TYR A 28 -3.28 11.07 4.46
CA TYR A 28 -2.99 9.65 4.49
C TYR A 28 -4.02 8.86 3.69
N ALA A 29 -5.32 9.13 3.88
CA ALA A 29 -6.40 8.52 3.13
C ALA A 29 -6.26 8.69 1.61
N MET A 30 -5.77 9.84 1.16
CA MET A 30 -5.67 10.17 -0.26
C MET A 30 -4.38 9.68 -0.92
N TYR A 31 -3.25 9.71 -0.21
CA TYR A 31 -1.93 9.47 -0.82
C TYR A 31 -1.23 8.22 -0.32
N HIS A 32 -1.64 7.67 0.83
CA HIS A 32 -0.93 6.58 1.50
C HIS A 32 -1.81 5.37 1.85
N ALA A 33 -3.14 5.50 1.86
CA ALA A 33 -4.04 4.42 2.26
C ALA A 33 -3.98 3.19 1.35
N HIS A 34 -3.75 3.38 0.06
CA HIS A 34 -3.74 2.32 -0.94
C HIS A 34 -2.33 2.12 -1.53
N VAL A 35 -1.30 2.22 -0.70
CA VAL A 35 0.10 2.03 -1.11
C VAL A 35 0.60 0.66 -0.64
N CYS A 36 1.29 -0.04 -1.53
CA CYS A 36 1.97 -1.27 -1.18
C CYS A 36 3.25 -0.98 -0.38
N GLU A 37 3.23 -1.32 0.91
CA GLU A 37 4.37 -1.16 1.83
C GLU A 37 5.42 -2.28 1.73
N GLN A 38 5.26 -3.19 0.76
CA GLN A 38 6.22 -4.27 0.54
C GLN A 38 7.58 -3.72 0.12
N LYS A 39 8.65 -4.30 0.67
CA LYS A 39 10.02 -3.88 0.39
C LYS A 39 10.31 -3.98 -1.11
N GLY A 40 10.46 -2.82 -1.77
CA GLY A 40 10.82 -2.71 -3.18
C GLY A 40 9.64 -2.54 -4.16
N CYS A 41 8.38 -2.51 -3.68
CA CYS A 41 7.22 -2.31 -4.55
C CYS A 41 6.81 -0.84 -4.64
N GLY A 42 6.31 -0.26 -3.55
CA GLY A 42 5.88 1.13 -3.50
C GLY A 42 4.76 1.49 -4.50
N CYS A 43 4.05 0.50 -5.06
CA CYS A 43 2.94 0.72 -5.98
C CYS A 43 1.76 1.40 -5.26
N VAL A 44 1.17 2.39 -5.92
CA VAL A 44 -0.01 3.12 -5.43
C VAL A 44 -1.23 2.68 -6.24
N PHE A 45 -2.31 2.37 -5.54
CA PHE A 45 -3.56 1.94 -6.14
C PHE A 45 -4.67 2.96 -5.87
N PRO A 46 -5.67 3.08 -6.77
CA PRO A 46 -6.81 3.96 -6.52
C PRO A 46 -7.77 3.37 -5.48
N ASP A 47 -7.82 2.04 -5.37
CA ASP A 47 -8.78 1.32 -4.51
C ASP A 47 -8.08 0.32 -3.59
N ALA A 48 -8.63 0.15 -2.38
CA ALA A 48 -8.17 -0.84 -1.40
C ALA A 48 -8.22 -2.28 -1.96
N TRP A 49 -9.27 -2.61 -2.73
CA TRP A 49 -9.39 -3.93 -3.37
C TRP A 49 -8.24 -4.22 -4.34
N LEU A 50 -7.78 -3.23 -5.11
CA LEU A 50 -6.67 -3.39 -6.04
C LEU A 50 -5.33 -3.56 -5.29
N LEU A 51 -5.14 -2.83 -4.20
CA LEU A 51 -4.00 -3.02 -3.32
C LEU A 51 -3.98 -4.44 -2.75
N GLU A 52 -5.11 -4.93 -2.23
CA GLU A 52 -5.25 -6.27 -1.64
C GLU A 52 -4.99 -7.37 -2.68
N LEU A 53 -5.56 -7.22 -3.89
CA LEU A 53 -5.31 -8.14 -5.00
C LEU A 53 -3.84 -8.15 -5.39
N HIS A 54 -3.21 -6.99 -5.51
CA HIS A 54 -1.78 -6.89 -5.83
C HIS A 54 -0.91 -7.54 -4.75
N GLN A 55 -1.22 -7.32 -3.47
CA GLN A 55 -0.52 -7.97 -2.36
C GLN A 55 -0.68 -9.50 -2.42
N THR A 56 -1.86 -10.00 -2.79
CA THR A 56 -2.11 -11.45 -2.92
C THR A 56 -1.40 -12.06 -4.14
N GLU A 57 -1.45 -11.42 -5.30
CA GLU A 57 -0.96 -12.03 -6.54
C GLU A 57 0.54 -11.79 -6.79
N CYS A 58 1.08 -10.63 -6.39
CA CYS A 58 2.47 -10.23 -6.69
C CYS A 58 3.44 -10.50 -5.53
N HIS A 59 2.90 -10.75 -4.35
CA HIS A 59 3.58 -10.52 -3.09
C HIS A 59 3.28 -11.57 -2.02
N ASP A 60 2.23 -12.37 -2.20
CA ASP A 60 1.96 -13.57 -1.43
C ASP A 60 2.48 -14.79 -2.21
N PRO A 61 3.74 -15.24 -1.95
CA PRO A 61 4.26 -16.46 -2.53
C PRO A 61 3.51 -17.73 -2.07
N LEU A 62 2.62 -17.64 -1.07
CA LEU A 62 1.78 -18.73 -0.58
C LEU A 62 0.48 -18.89 -1.40
N ALA A 63 0.04 -17.88 -2.17
CA ALA A 63 -1.07 -18.02 -3.12
C ALA A 63 -0.71 -19.00 -4.25
N ALA A 64 0.54 -18.98 -4.72
CA ALA A 64 1.07 -19.98 -5.65
C ALA A 64 1.10 -21.38 -5.03
N VAL A 65 1.53 -21.50 -3.77
CA VAL A 65 1.57 -22.79 -3.04
C VAL A 65 0.17 -23.34 -2.76
N ARG A 66 -0.84 -22.48 -2.54
CA ARG A 66 -2.25 -22.91 -2.37
C ARG A 66 -2.88 -23.39 -3.67
N GLN A 67 -2.53 -22.80 -4.82
CA GLN A 67 -2.94 -23.32 -6.12
C GLN A 67 -2.24 -24.64 -6.48
N GLU A 68 -0.98 -24.83 -6.05
CA GLU A 68 -0.25 -26.11 -6.22
C GLU A 68 -0.73 -27.23 -5.27
N ARG A 69 -1.47 -26.90 -4.20
CA ARG A 69 -1.93 -27.89 -3.19
C ARG A 69 -3.32 -28.49 -3.42
N GLY A 70 -4.07 -28.04 -4.42
CA GLY A 70 -5.28 -28.74 -4.88
C GLY A 70 -6.32 -29.05 -3.79
N GLU A 71 -6.52 -28.18 -2.80
CA GLU A 71 -7.60 -28.36 -1.82
C GLU A 71 -8.89 -27.72 -2.38
N LYS A 72 -9.75 -28.57 -2.95
CA LYS A 72 -11.14 -28.22 -3.24
C LYS A 72 -11.82 -27.80 -1.94
N ILE A 73 -12.34 -26.58 -1.90
CA ILE A 73 -13.38 -26.22 -0.94
C ILE A 73 -14.64 -26.97 -1.41
N VAL A 74 -15.10 -27.90 -0.59
CA VAL A 74 -16.34 -28.68 -0.76
C VAL A 74 -17.54 -27.78 -0.56
#